data_AF-A0A7Y0S1Y8-F1
#
_entry.id   AF-A0A7Y0S1Y8-F1
#
_cell.length_a   1.000
_cell.length_b   1.000
_cell.length_c   1.000
_cell.angle_alpha   90.00
_cell.angle_beta   90.00
_cell.angle_gamma   90.00
#
_symmetry.space_group_name_H-M   'P 1'
#
loop_
_entity.id
_entity.type
_entity.pdbx_description
1 polymer ?
#
loop_
_entity_poly.entity_id
_entity_poly.type
_entity_poly.pdbx_seq_one_letter_code
_entity_poly.pdbx_strand_id
1 'polypeptide(L)'
;GMSRVYYGMSGSDANETQLKLVWYYNNARGLPEKKKIISRDRGYHGSSIASGSMTGLPLFHAHFDLPLERIKHTIAPYYYRREDES
;
A
#
# COMPACT_ATOMS: atom_id res chain seq x y z
N GLY A 1 19.99 -5.74 10.59
CA GLY A 1 20.09 -4.78 9.47
C GLY A 1 19.44 -5.37 8.22
N MET A 2 19.47 -4.64 7.09
CA MET A 2 19.05 -5.17 5.78
C MET A 2 19.94 -6.37 5.37
N SER A 3 19.38 -7.36 4.65
CA SER A 3 20.07 -8.64 4.37
C SER A 3 20.17 -9.01 2.88
N ARG A 4 19.15 -8.68 2.08
CA ARG A 4 19.01 -9.10 0.67
C ARG A 4 18.34 -8.01 -0.15
N VAL A 5 18.56 -8.05 -1.45
CA VAL A 5 17.95 -7.16 -2.45
C VAL A 5 17.33 -8.02 -3.55
N TYR A 6 16.11 -7.68 -3.95
CA TYR A 6 15.42 -8.22 -5.13
C TYR A 6 15.24 -7.08 -6.12
N TYR A 7 15.54 -7.32 -7.41
CA TYR A 7 15.53 -6.29 -8.44
C TYR A 7 14.24 -6.34 -9.28
N GLY A 8 13.78 -5.14 -9.64
CA GLY A 8 12.72 -4.91 -10.62
C GLY A 8 13.09 -3.74 -11.51
N MET A 9 12.11 -3.14 -12.17
CA MET A 9 12.33 -2.08 -13.17
C MET A 9 11.61 -0.78 -12.82
N SER A 10 10.80 -0.77 -11.76
CA SER A 10 9.97 0.37 -11.38
C SER A 10 9.61 0.36 -9.88
N GLY A 11 9.14 1.50 -9.39
CA GLY A 11 8.60 1.58 -8.02
C GLY A 11 7.31 0.77 -7.84
N SER A 12 6.48 0.66 -8.89
CA SER A 12 5.27 -0.17 -8.86
C SER A 12 5.64 -1.63 -8.63
N ASP A 13 6.47 -2.23 -9.50
CA ASP A 13 6.79 -3.66 -9.39
C ASP A 13 7.52 -4.03 -8.10
N ALA A 14 8.29 -3.09 -7.55
CA ALA A 14 8.88 -3.23 -6.23
C ALA A 14 7.80 -3.33 -5.14
N ASN A 15 6.76 -2.47 -5.19
CA ASN A 15 5.66 -2.50 -4.23
C ASN A 15 4.71 -3.71 -4.43
N GLU A 16 4.53 -4.19 -5.66
CA GLU A 16 3.89 -5.50 -5.89
C GLU A 16 4.67 -6.63 -5.22
N THR A 17 6.01 -6.58 -5.32
CA THR A 17 6.89 -7.55 -4.66
C THR A 17 6.76 -7.46 -3.14
N GLN A 18 6.71 -6.26 -2.56
CA GLN A 18 6.48 -6.07 -1.12
C GLN A 18 5.16 -6.69 -0.66
N LEU A 19 4.06 -6.45 -1.39
CA LEU A 19 2.76 -7.04 -1.08
C LEU A 19 2.84 -8.59 -1.05
N LYS A 20 3.44 -9.18 -2.09
CA LYS A 20 3.63 -10.63 -2.19
C LYS A 20 4.46 -11.17 -1.03
N LEU A 21 5.57 -10.51 -0.69
CA LEU A 21 6.46 -10.94 0.40
C LEU A 21 5.76 -10.85 1.76
N VAL A 22 4.99 -9.79 2.03
CA VAL A 22 4.25 -9.65 3.29
C VAL A 22 3.15 -10.70 3.43
N TRP A 23 2.41 -10.99 2.36
CA TRP A 23 1.41 -12.05 2.38
C TRP A 23 2.03 -13.44 2.53
N TYR A 24 3.10 -13.72 1.77
CA TYR A 24 3.87 -14.95 1.89
C TYR A 24 4.41 -15.14 3.31
N TYR A 25 5.02 -14.11 3.88
CA TYR A 25 5.55 -14.13 5.24
C TYR A 25 4.49 -14.52 6.27
N ASN A 26 3.29 -13.95 6.15
CA ASN A 26 2.18 -14.31 7.05
C ASN A 26 1.66 -15.73 6.82
N ASN A 27 1.57 -16.19 5.56
CA ASN A 27 1.21 -17.57 5.25
C ASN A 27 2.24 -18.57 5.81
N ALA A 28 3.53 -18.32 5.57
CA ALA A 28 4.63 -19.20 5.96
C ALA A 28 4.74 -19.38 7.48
N ARG A 29 4.24 -18.42 8.27
CA ARG A 29 4.20 -18.49 9.74
C ARG A 29 2.84 -18.86 10.32
N GLY A 30 1.89 -19.35 9.50
CA GLY A 30 0.59 -19.82 9.96
C GLY A 30 -0.44 -18.73 10.30
N LEU A 31 -0.31 -17.52 9.75
CA LEU A 31 -1.25 -16.40 9.95
C LEU A 31 -1.99 -16.05 8.63
N PRO A 32 -2.87 -16.93 8.11
CA PRO A 32 -3.50 -16.76 6.80
C PRO A 32 -4.43 -15.54 6.72
N GLU A 33 -5.01 -15.09 7.83
CA GLU A 33 -5.93 -13.95 7.86
C GLU A 33 -5.22 -12.59 7.97
N LYS A 34 -3.93 -12.58 8.33
CA LYS A 34 -3.17 -11.34 8.54
C LYS A 34 -2.66 -10.76 7.21
N LYS A 35 -3.57 -10.18 6.42
CA LYS A 35 -3.31 -9.75 5.03
C LYS A 35 -3.63 -8.29 4.71
N LYS A 36 -4.24 -7.55 5.66
CA LYS A 36 -4.57 -6.13 5.46
C LYS A 36 -3.29 -5.31 5.31
N ILE A 37 -3.32 -4.35 4.41
CA ILE A 37 -2.26 -3.35 4.20
C ILE A 37 -2.85 -1.98 4.55
N ILE A 38 -2.12 -1.21 5.35
CA ILE A 38 -2.50 0.15 5.74
C ILE A 38 -1.59 1.10 4.98
N SER A 39 -2.18 1.91 4.10
CA SER A 39 -1.55 3.06 3.45
C SER A 39 -2.10 4.36 4.05
N ARG A 40 -1.82 5.49 3.43
CA ARG A 40 -2.26 6.83 3.87
C ARG A 40 -2.90 7.58 2.73
N ASP A 41 -3.87 8.42 3.07
CA ASP A 41 -4.38 9.42 2.15
C ASP A 41 -3.23 10.27 1.61
N ARG A 42 -3.30 10.64 0.34
CA ARG A 42 -2.27 11.38 -0.41
C ARG A 42 -0.92 10.66 -0.58
N GLY A 43 -0.75 9.42 -0.10
CA GLY A 43 0.42 8.60 -0.40
C GLY A 43 0.49 8.24 -1.89
N TYR A 44 1.70 8.07 -2.45
CA TYR A 44 1.89 7.56 -3.79
C TYR A 44 2.81 6.34 -3.76
N HIS A 45 2.29 5.20 -4.22
CA HIS A 45 2.97 3.91 -4.15
C HIS A 45 3.10 3.22 -5.51
N GLY A 46 2.69 3.89 -6.59
CA GLY A 46 2.71 3.36 -7.95
C GLY A 46 1.33 3.35 -8.58
N SER A 47 1.23 2.68 -9.73
CA SER A 47 0.08 2.77 -10.64
C SER A 47 -0.39 1.42 -11.21
N SER A 48 0.06 0.29 -10.64
CA SER A 48 -0.57 -1.01 -10.94
C SER A 48 -1.88 -1.16 -10.15
N ILE A 49 -2.60 -2.28 -10.28
CA ILE A 49 -3.79 -2.55 -9.44
C ILE A 49 -3.45 -2.54 -7.94
N ALA A 50 -2.37 -3.21 -7.54
CA ALA A 50 -2.02 -3.34 -6.12
C ALA A 50 -1.35 -2.07 -5.59
N SER A 51 -0.35 -1.53 -6.31
CA SER A 51 0.30 -0.28 -5.92
C SER A 51 -0.60 0.93 -6.06
N GLY A 52 -1.47 0.97 -7.08
CA GLY A 52 -2.52 1.97 -7.26
C GLY A 52 -3.55 1.92 -6.14
N SER A 53 -3.93 0.72 -5.66
CA SER A 53 -4.76 0.60 -4.44
C SER A 53 -4.07 1.13 -3.19
N MET A 54 -2.73 1.03 -3.10
CA MET A 54 -1.96 1.63 -1.99
C MET A 54 -1.79 3.14 -2.17
N THR A 55 -1.78 3.66 -3.39
CA THR A 55 -1.82 5.10 -3.64
C THR A 55 -3.10 5.69 -3.00
N GLY A 56 -2.98 6.84 -2.34
CA GLY A 56 -4.08 7.53 -1.66
C GLY A 56 -4.57 8.74 -2.46
N LEU A 57 -4.57 8.65 -3.78
CA LEU A 57 -4.90 9.73 -4.70
C LEU A 57 -6.05 9.28 -5.63
N PRO A 58 -7.22 9.96 -5.64
CA PRO A 58 -8.40 9.50 -6.38
C PRO A 58 -8.20 9.28 -7.89
N LEU A 59 -7.27 10.01 -8.51
CA LEU A 59 -6.92 9.85 -9.93
C LEU A 59 -6.51 8.41 -10.27
N PHE A 60 -5.86 7.71 -9.36
CA PHE A 60 -5.40 6.33 -9.56
C PHE A 60 -6.49 5.30 -9.20
N HIS A 61 -7.66 5.74 -8.71
CA HIS A 61 -8.78 4.88 -8.33
C HIS A 61 -9.97 4.99 -9.26
N ALA A 62 -10.25 6.19 -9.74
CA ALA A 62 -11.42 6.49 -10.55
C ALA A 62 -11.47 5.57 -11.78
N HIS A 63 -12.61 4.88 -11.94
CA HIS A 63 -12.88 3.96 -13.05
C HIS A 63 -12.02 2.68 -13.10
N PHE A 64 -11.27 2.36 -12.04
CA PHE A 64 -10.44 1.15 -11.95
C PHE A 64 -10.87 0.17 -10.85
N ASP A 65 -12.01 0.41 -10.19
CA ASP A 65 -12.53 -0.39 -9.07
C ASP A 65 -11.53 -0.53 -7.90
N LEU A 66 -10.74 0.53 -7.66
CA LEU A 66 -9.76 0.59 -6.58
C LEU A 66 -10.24 1.50 -5.43
N PRO A 67 -9.77 1.25 -4.19
CA PRO A 67 -8.77 0.26 -3.78
C PRO A 67 -9.32 -1.17 -3.60
N LEU A 68 -8.44 -2.17 -3.74
CA LEU A 68 -8.73 -3.55 -3.35
C LEU A 68 -9.16 -3.63 -1.87
N GLU A 69 -10.09 -4.53 -1.55
CA GLU A 69 -10.74 -4.65 -0.22
C GLU A 69 -9.75 -4.66 0.97
N ARG A 70 -8.61 -5.34 0.82
CA ARG A 70 -7.61 -5.53 1.88
C ARG A 70 -6.68 -4.34 2.06
N ILE A 71 -6.77 -3.30 1.23
CA ILE A 71 -6.00 -2.08 1.36
C ILE A 71 -6.87 -1.01 1.99
N LYS A 72 -6.38 -0.44 3.09
CA LYS A 72 -7.05 0.61 3.87
C LYS A 72 -6.15 1.84 3.90
N HIS A 73 -6.75 3.01 4.02
CA HIS A 73 -6.03 4.27 4.14
C HIS A 73 -6.32 4.90 5.50
N THR A 74 -5.27 5.36 6.17
CA THR A 74 -5.38 6.26 7.33
C THR A 74 -5.09 7.70 6.89
N ILE A 75 -5.25 8.64 7.81
CA ILE A 75 -5.09 10.06 7.55
C ILE A 75 -3.70 10.42 6.97
N ALA A 76 -3.68 11.43 6.10
CA ALA A 76 -2.45 12.05 5.65
C ALA A 76 -1.82 12.85 6.80
N PRO A 77 -0.49 12.75 7.04
CA PRO A 77 0.18 13.58 8.04
C PRO A 77 0.43 14.99 7.50
N TYR A 78 -0.66 15.70 7.18
CA TYR A 78 -0.60 17.03 6.57
C TYR A 78 -0.96 18.08 7.61
N TYR A 79 0.03 18.47 8.43
CA TYR A 79 -0.16 19.37 9.57
C TYR A 79 -0.93 20.66 9.23
N TYR A 80 -0.63 21.27 8.08
CA TYR A 80 -1.30 22.49 7.63
C TYR A 80 -2.80 22.31 7.31
N ARG A 81 -3.26 21.09 7.04
CA ARG A 81 -4.67 20.76 6.73
C ARG A 81 -5.26 19.71 7.67
N ARG A 82 -4.72 19.57 8.88
CA ARG A 82 -5.33 18.70 9.89
C ARG A 82 -6.61 19.35 10.42
N GLU A 83 -7.52 18.54 10.92
CA GLU A 83 -8.62 19.05 11.75
C GLU A 83 -8.04 19.65 13.04
N ASP A 84 -8.58 20.78 13.49
CA ASP A 84 -8.18 21.35 14.77
C ASP A 84 -8.67 20.45 15.90
N GLU A 85 -7.74 19.82 16.62
CA GLU A 85 -8.02 18.97 17.79
C GLU A 85 -8.28 19.80 19.06
N SER A 86 -8.96 20.94 18.95
CA SER A 86 -9.26 21.84 20.08
C SER A 86 -10.30 21.26 21.05
#